data_AF-A0A529LFV7-F1
#
_entry.id   AF-A0A529LFV7-F1
#
_cell.length_a   1.000
_cell.length_b   1.000
_cell.length_c   1.000
_cell.angle_alpha   90.00
_cell.angle_beta   90.00
_cell.angle_gamma   90.00
#
_symmetry.space_group_name_H-M   'P 1'
#
loop_
_entity.id
_entity.type
_entity.pdbx_description
1 polymer ?
#
loop_
_entity_poly.entity_id
_entity_poly.type
_entity_poly.pdbx_seq_one_letter_code
_entity_poly.pdbx_strand_id
1 'polypeptide(L)' 'GSSRRQSIPFFVNPSKETLISCLEPFCADGKQAKYEPITYGDYIELKTRQAFGR' A
#
# COMPACT_ATOMS: atom_id res chain seq x y z
N GLY A 1 11.00 -28.49 22.48
CA GLY A 1 10.69 -27.23 23.18
C GLY A 1 9.94 -26.32 22.23
N SER A 2 8.76 -25.82 22.61
CA SER A 2 8.04 -24.80 21.85
C SER A 2 8.70 -23.45 22.13
N SER A 3 9.49 -22.95 21.18
CA SER A 3 9.99 -21.58 21.25
C SER A 3 8.80 -20.63 21.06
N ARG A 4 8.54 -19.76 22.04
CA ARG A 4 7.55 -18.69 21.92
C ARG A 4 8.04 -17.68 20.88
N ARG A 5 7.51 -17.76 19.66
CA ARG A 5 7.80 -16.81 18.58
C ARG A 5 7.10 -15.47 18.84
N GLN A 6 7.86 -14.39 18.84
CA GLN A 6 7.35 -13.02 18.92
C GLN A 6 7.80 -12.25 17.67
N SER A 7 6.92 -11.43 17.12
CA SER A 7 7.23 -10.47 16.05
C SER A 7 6.43 -9.20 16.27
N ILE A 8 7.12 -8.05 16.26
CA ILE A 8 6.52 -6.73 16.47
C ILE A 8 6.86 -5.89 15.23
N PRO A 9 6.01 -5.90 14.19
CA PRO A 9 6.26 -5.13 12.99
C PRO A 9 5.99 -3.64 13.21
N PHE A 10 6.81 -2.80 12.60
CA PHE A 10 6.54 -1.37 12.42
C PHE A 10 6.26 -1.12 10.93
N PHE A 11 5.05 -0.69 10.61
CA PHE A 11 4.64 -0.42 9.24
C PHE A 11 4.78 1.06 8.94
N VAL A 12 5.74 1.41 8.08
CA VAL A 12 5.89 2.77 7.56
C VAL A 12 4.88 2.95 6.44
N ASN A 13 4.04 3.97 6.57
CA ASN A 13 3.00 4.29 5.61
C ASN A 13 3.02 5.80 5.31
N PRO A 14 2.60 6.23 4.11
CA PRO A 14 2.43 7.65 3.79
C PRO A 14 1.32 8.32 4.63
N SER A 15 1.27 9.65 4.61
CA SER A 15 0.10 10.40 5.08
C SER A 15 -1.14 10.02 4.26
N LYS A 16 -2.34 10.10 4.85
CA LYS A 16 -3.59 9.67 4.20
C LYS A 16 -3.84 10.39 2.87
N GLU A 17 -3.45 11.65 2.80
CA GLU A 17 -3.64 12.53 1.65
C GLU A 17 -2.60 12.30 0.54
N THR A 18 -1.59 11.44 0.79
CA THR A 18 -0.56 11.13 -0.20
C THR A 18 -1.17 10.42 -1.39
N LEU A 19 -1.03 11.00 -2.58
CA LEU A 19 -1.39 10.35 -3.83
C LEU A 19 -0.30 9.31 -4.20
N ILE A 20 -0.73 8.05 -4.33
CA ILE A 20 0.09 6.95 -4.82
C ILE A 20 -0.14 6.83 -6.32
N SER A 21 0.90 7.09 -7.10
CA SER A 21 0.91 6.92 -8.56
C SER A 21 2.24 6.28 -9.01
N CYS A 22 2.30 5.79 -10.25
CA CYS A 22 3.57 5.42 -10.88
C CYS A 22 4.53 6.62 -10.81
N LEU A 23 5.77 6.40 -10.37
CA LEU A 23 6.80 7.43 -10.44
C LEU A 23 7.28 7.56 -11.88
N GLU A 24 7.57 8.80 -12.29
CA GLU A 24 7.93 9.17 -13.66
C GLU A 24 9.02 8.27 -14.28
N PRO A 25 10.13 7.91 -13.59
CA PRO A 25 11.17 7.05 -14.19
C PRO A 25 10.68 5.65 -14.59
N PHE A 26 9.58 5.17 -14.03
CA PHE A 26 9.02 3.84 -14.32
C PHE A 26 7.91 3.86 -15.37
N CYS A 27 7.51 5.05 -15.81
CA CYS A 27 6.53 5.27 -16.85
C CYS A 27 7.17 5.85 -18.14
N ALA A 28 8.51 5.79 -18.24
CA ALA A 28 9.27 6.17 -19.43
C ALA A 28 8.99 5.26 -20.65
N ASP A 29 9.43 5.70 -21.83
CA ASP A 29 9.31 4.99 -23.11
C ASP A 29 7.86 4.71 -23.57
N GLY A 30 6.92 5.58 -23.19
CA GLY A 30 5.51 5.47 -23.58
C GLY A 30 4.75 4.36 -22.87
N LYS A 31 5.31 3.79 -21.80
CA LYS A 31 4.63 2.78 -20.98
C LYS A 31 3.61 3.44 -20.07
N GLN A 32 2.35 3.05 -20.23
CA GLN A 32 1.29 3.48 -19.33
C GLN A 32 1.43 2.83 -17.95
N ALA A 33 1.13 3.58 -16.90
CA ALA A 33 1.00 3.05 -15.55
C ALA A 33 0.00 1.90 -15.52
N LYS A 34 0.35 0.79 -14.85
CA LYS A 34 -0.52 -0.39 -14.73
C LYS A 34 -1.78 -0.13 -13.89
N TYR A 35 -1.69 0.81 -12.96
CA TYR A 35 -2.74 1.09 -11.98
C TYR A 35 -3.10 2.57 -12.03
N GLU A 36 -4.38 2.86 -11.89
CA GLU A 36 -4.86 4.22 -11.67
C GLU A 36 -4.33 4.77 -10.33
N PRO A 37 -4.06 6.08 -10.23
CA PRO A 37 -3.67 6.71 -8.98
C PRO A 37 -4.73 6.54 -7.87
N ILE A 38 -4.28 6.43 -6.62
CA ILE A 38 -5.14 6.28 -5.43
C ILE A 38 -4.51 7.01 -4.24
N THR A 39 -5.31 7.61 -3.35
CA THR A 39 -4.75 8.14 -2.10
C THR A 39 -4.39 7.00 -1.15
N TYR A 40 -3.39 7.19 -0.27
CA TYR A 40 -3.09 6.18 0.74
C TYR A 40 -4.29 5.93 1.67
N GLY A 41 -5.08 6.96 1.98
CA GLY A 41 -6.31 6.86 2.76
C GLY A 41 -7.32 5.88 2.15
N ASP A 42 -7.62 6.04 0.86
CA ASP A 42 -8.55 5.15 0.15
C ASP A 42 -7.99 3.73 0.04
N TYR A 43 -6.68 3.61 -0.20
CA TYR A 43 -6.00 2.32 -0.25
C TYR A 43 -6.10 1.56 1.07
N ILE A 44 -5.76 2.19 2.19
CA ILE A 44 -5.78 1.51 3.49
C ILE A 44 -7.20 1.16 3.93
N GLU A 45 -8.20 1.99 3.58
CA GLU A 45 -9.61 1.65 3.83
C GLU A 45 -10.02 0.39 3.04
N LEU A 46 -9.72 0.37 1.74
CA LEU A 46 -9.99 -0.79 0.88
C LEU A 46 -9.32 -2.06 1.43
N LYS A 47 -8.04 -1.99 1.77
CA LYS A 47 -7.29 -3.16 2.30
C LYS A 47 -7.77 -3.59 3.67
N THR A 48 -8.11 -2.66 4.56
CA THR A 48 -8.70 -2.95 5.87
C THR A 48 -10.03 -3.67 5.71
N ARG A 49 -10.89 -3.19 4.79
CA ARG A 49 -12.17 -3.83 4.49
C ARG A 49 -12.00 -5.23 3.90
N GLN A 50 -11.02 -5.46 3.04
CA GLN A 50 -10.73 -6.79 2.49
C GLN A 50 -10.17 -7.77 3.54
N ALA A 51 -9.35 -7.27 4.47
CA ALA A 51 -8.70 -8.11 5.48
C ALA A 51 -9.63 -8.46 6.65
N PHE A 52 -10.55 -7.55 7.00
CA PHE A 52 -11.35 -7.65 8.23
C PHE A 52 -12.86 -7.46 8.03
N GLY A 53 -13.30 -7.09 6.82
CA GLY A 53 -14.71 -7.05 6.48
C GLY A 53 -15.29 -8.47 6.42
N ARG A 54 -16.43 -8.67 7.07
CA ARG A 54 -17.22 -9.89 6.96
C ARG A 54 -17.97 -9.94 5.64
#